data_AF-A0A921DJY7-F1
#
_entry.id   AF-A0A921DJY7-F1
#
_cell.length_a   1.000
_cell.length_b   1.000
_cell.length_c   1.000
_cell.angle_alpha   90.00
_cell.angle_beta   90.00
_cell.angle_gamma   90.00
#
_symmetry.space_group_name_H-M   'P 1'
#
loop_
_entity.id
_entity.type
_entity.pdbx_description
1 polymer ?
#
loop_
_entity_poly.entity_id
_entity_poly.type
_entity_poly.pdbx_seq_one_letter_code
_entity_poly.pdbx_strand_id
1 'polypeptide(L)'
;KGIGNKAGSQKTPTGSFIIKGRGKRALHRKNNVTGYFLHMAGIENSNSNAYARGIGIHGMPTNDAGIANDGTTTHGCIGMTNENIQKLYNLMRGKQTFVETIT
;
A
#
# COMPACT_ATOMS: atom_id res chain seq x y z
N LYS A 1 6.89 10.91 25.87
CA LYS A 1 7.36 11.33 24.52
C LYS A 1 6.35 10.79 23.52
N GLY A 2 5.57 11.67 22.89
CA GLY A 2 4.20 11.38 22.41
C GLY A 2 4.07 10.31 21.33
N ILE A 3 3.12 9.39 21.54
CA ILE A 3 2.63 8.39 20.59
C ILE A 3 1.82 9.16 19.52
N GLY A 4 2.43 9.34 18.34
CA GLY A 4 1.99 10.28 17.32
C GLY A 4 0.73 9.87 16.55
N ASN A 5 -0.44 10.21 17.08
CA ASN A 5 -1.68 10.35 16.30
C ASN A 5 -1.88 11.84 15.96
N LYS A 6 -1.10 12.38 15.02
CA LYS A 6 -1.37 13.69 14.40
C LYS A 6 -2.04 13.46 13.05
N ALA A 7 -3.12 14.17 12.73
CA ALA A 7 -3.72 14.16 11.40
C ALA A 7 -2.63 14.42 10.34
N GLY A 8 -2.49 13.52 9.36
CA GLY A 8 -1.40 13.53 8.37
C GLY A 8 -0.21 12.60 8.66
N SER A 9 -0.11 11.98 9.85
CA SER A 9 0.94 10.99 10.18
C SER A 9 0.79 9.66 9.41
N GLN A 10 -0.33 9.51 8.69
CA GLN A 10 -0.71 8.33 7.94
C GLN A 10 -0.52 8.51 6.43
N LYS A 11 0.17 9.56 5.97
CA LYS A 11 0.53 9.65 4.54
C LYS A 11 1.59 8.62 4.19
N THR A 12 1.49 8.07 2.98
CA THR A 12 2.59 7.29 2.40
C THR A 12 3.80 8.20 2.28
N PRO A 13 4.96 7.84 2.86
CA PRO A 13 6.18 8.62 2.70
C PRO A 13 6.54 8.73 1.21
N THR A 14 7.12 9.85 0.79
CA THR A 14 7.69 9.98 -0.55
C THR A 14 8.98 9.15 -0.69
N GLY A 15 9.46 9.03 -1.92
CA GLY A 15 10.71 8.37 -2.25
C GLY A 15 10.54 6.95 -2.79
N SER A 16 11.64 6.22 -2.79
CA SER A 16 11.78 4.92 -3.45
C SER A 16 11.53 3.74 -2.50
N PHE A 17 10.81 2.75 -3.02
CA PHE A 17 10.44 1.52 -2.33
C PHE A 17 10.73 0.30 -3.21
N ILE A 18 10.94 -0.85 -2.57
CA ILE A 18 10.88 -2.17 -3.22
C ILE A 18 9.65 -2.93 -2.75
N ILE A 19 9.07 -3.76 -3.62
CA ILE A 19 8.11 -4.76 -3.16
C ILE A 19 8.85 -5.95 -2.57
N LYS A 20 8.76 -6.08 -1.24
CA LYS A 20 9.45 -7.11 -0.45
C LYS A 20 8.58 -8.34 -0.21
N GLY A 21 7.26 -8.20 -0.28
CA GLY A 21 6.32 -9.30 -0.05
C GLY A 21 5.06 -9.18 -0.89
N ARG A 22 4.46 -10.33 -1.23
CA ARG A 22 3.17 -10.40 -1.91
C ARG A 22 2.30 -11.46 -1.23
N GLY A 23 1.03 -11.19 -1.08
CA GLY A 23 0.10 -12.14 -0.48
C GLY A 23 -1.34 -11.90 -0.87
N LYS A 24 -2.16 -12.94 -0.76
CA LYS A 24 -3.62 -12.81 -0.78
C LYS A 24 -4.06 -12.53 0.65
N ARG A 25 -4.72 -11.39 0.89
CA ARG A 25 -5.28 -11.03 2.20
C ARG A 25 -6.79 -10.92 2.05
N ALA A 26 -7.54 -11.68 2.85
CA ALA A 26 -8.97 -11.40 2.99
C ALA A 26 -9.08 -10.08 3.76
N LEU A 27 -9.42 -8.99 3.08
CA LEU A 27 -9.75 -7.74 3.76
C LEU A 27 -11.16 -7.95 4.31
N HIS A 28 -11.23 -8.21 5.61
CA HIS A 28 -12.46 -8.49 6.35
C HIS A 28 -13.32 -7.22 6.47
N ARG A 29 -13.89 -6.76 5.36
CA ARG A 29 -14.91 -5.71 5.33
C ARG A 29 -16.12 -6.25 4.61
N LYS A 30 -17.15 -6.62 5.39
CA LYS A 30 -18.57 -6.94 5.13
C LYS A 30 -18.98 -7.75 3.89
N ASN A 31 -18.25 -7.75 2.77
CA ASN A 31 -18.60 -8.35 1.48
C ASN A 31 -17.38 -9.01 0.80
N ASN A 32 -16.77 -10.04 1.42
CA ASN A 32 -15.81 -10.97 0.80
C ASN A 32 -14.83 -10.37 -0.23
N VAL A 33 -14.03 -9.37 0.16
CA VAL A 33 -12.90 -8.94 -0.69
C VAL A 33 -11.69 -9.81 -0.39
N THR A 34 -11.47 -10.82 -1.23
CA THR A 34 -10.13 -11.38 -1.44
C THR A 34 -9.27 -10.31 -2.10
N GLY A 35 -8.48 -9.57 -1.30
CA GLY A 35 -7.59 -8.53 -1.78
C GLY A 35 -6.19 -9.08 -2.03
N TYR A 36 -5.58 -8.72 -3.16
CA TYR A 36 -4.14 -8.87 -3.32
C TYR A 36 -3.44 -7.76 -2.53
N PHE A 37 -2.30 -8.07 -1.92
CA PHE A 37 -1.49 -7.11 -1.15
C PHE A 37 -0.03 -7.19 -1.58
N LEU A 38 0.56 -6.03 -1.83
CA LEU A 38 1.97 -5.85 -2.17
C LEU A 38 2.65 -5.04 -1.08
N HIS A 39 3.50 -5.67 -0.29
CA HIS A 39 4.16 -5.05 0.86
C HIS A 39 5.40 -4.28 0.42
N MET A 40 5.42 -2.98 0.69
CA MET A 40 6.52 -2.08 0.35
C MET A 40 7.56 -2.03 1.47
N ALA A 41 8.83 -1.98 1.10
CA ALA A 41 9.92 -1.62 2.00
C ALA A 41 10.64 -0.40 1.43
N GLY A 42 10.81 0.62 2.27
CA GLY A 42 11.52 1.83 1.91
C GLY A 42 13.01 1.57 1.69
N ILE A 43 13.58 2.23 0.69
CA ILE A 43 15.02 2.17 0.36
C ILE A 43 15.77 3.34 1.00
N GLU A 44 15.06 4.41 1.32
CA GLU A 44 15.63 5.65 1.87
C GLU A 44 15.43 5.72 3.39
N ASN A 45 16.30 6.47 4.07
CA ASN A 45 16.17 6.68 5.51
C ASN A 45 14.80 7.26 5.91
N SER A 46 14.27 8.16 5.09
CA SER A 46 12.97 8.83 5.25
C SER A 46 11.77 7.87 5.24
N ASN A 47 11.87 6.74 4.52
CA ASN A 47 10.79 5.77 4.34
C ASN A 47 11.13 4.36 4.83
N SER A 48 12.28 4.18 5.48
CA SER A 48 12.81 2.92 6.00
C SER A 48 11.86 2.14 6.92
N ASN A 49 10.98 2.84 7.64
CA ASN A 49 10.00 2.22 8.54
C ASN A 49 8.73 1.71 7.83
N ALA A 50 8.60 1.88 6.51
CA ALA A 50 7.38 1.55 5.77
C ALA A 50 6.97 0.07 5.87
N TYR A 51 7.95 -0.84 5.83
CA TYR A 51 7.69 -2.27 5.98
C TYR A 51 7.18 -2.62 7.38
N ALA A 52 7.75 -2.01 8.42
CA ALA A 52 7.29 -2.22 9.80
C ALA A 52 5.88 -1.65 10.02
N ARG A 53 5.53 -0.58 9.28
CA ARG A 53 4.20 0.06 9.31
C ARG A 53 3.14 -0.68 8.49
N GLY A 54 3.51 -1.73 7.75
CA GLY A 54 2.56 -2.44 6.89
C GLY A 54 2.13 -1.65 5.66
N ILE A 55 2.92 -0.68 5.21
CA ILE A 55 2.60 0.14 4.03
C ILE A 55 2.69 -0.71 2.77
N GLY A 56 1.68 -0.65 1.92
CA GLY A 56 1.66 -1.43 0.70
C GLY A 56 0.58 -1.00 -0.27
N ILE A 57 0.47 -1.75 -1.36
CA ILE A 57 -0.54 -1.56 -2.40
C ILE A 57 -1.61 -2.63 -2.23
N HIS A 58 -2.89 -2.24 -2.21
CA HIS A 58 -3.98 -3.21 -2.05
C HIS A 58 -5.26 -2.83 -2.81
N GLY A 59 -6.12 -3.83 -2.97
CA GLY A 59 -7.45 -3.67 -3.55
C GLY A 59 -8.45 -3.02 -2.59
N MET A 60 -9.32 -2.17 -3.13
CA MET A 60 -10.43 -1.51 -2.44
C MET A 60 -11.78 -2.10 -2.89
N PRO A 61 -12.75 -2.28 -1.98
CA PRO A 61 -14.06 -2.88 -2.26
C PRO A 61 -14.96 -2.09 -3.22
N THR A 62 -14.76 -0.79 -3.38
CA THR A 62 -15.66 0.12 -4.11
C THR A 62 -14.94 0.91 -5.19
N ASN A 63 -15.74 1.50 -6.08
CA ASN A 63 -15.35 2.42 -7.15
C ASN A 63 -14.72 3.74 -6.61
N ASP A 64 -14.57 3.88 -5.28
CA ASP A 64 -13.75 4.91 -4.63
C ASP A 64 -12.26 4.78 -4.95
N ALA A 65 -11.90 3.76 -5.75
CA ALA A 65 -10.59 3.45 -6.29
C ALA A 65 -10.10 4.41 -7.40
N GLY A 66 -10.38 5.72 -7.29
CA GLY A 66 -9.31 6.65 -7.66
C GLY A 66 -8.09 6.25 -6.83
N ILE A 67 -6.87 6.25 -7.39
CA ILE A 67 -5.67 5.82 -6.66
C ILE A 67 -5.63 6.55 -5.30
N ALA A 68 -6.01 5.84 -4.24
CA ALA A 68 -6.26 6.44 -2.95
C ALA A 68 -4.94 6.38 -2.19
N ASN A 69 -4.23 7.50 -2.20
CA ASN A 69 -2.99 7.72 -1.46
C ASN A 69 -3.15 8.94 -0.52
N ASP A 70 -4.36 9.17 -0.04
CA ASP A 70 -4.74 10.37 0.71
C ASP A 70 -4.36 10.31 2.20
N GLY A 71 -4.00 9.13 2.71
CA GLY A 71 -3.70 8.90 4.13
C GLY A 71 -4.93 8.97 5.04
N THR A 72 -6.13 9.22 4.51
CA THR A 72 -7.42 9.26 5.22
C THR A 72 -8.25 8.01 4.97
N THR A 73 -8.15 7.44 3.77
CA THR A 73 -8.92 6.27 3.33
C THR A 73 -8.12 4.97 3.49
N THR A 74 -6.80 5.04 3.34
CA THR A 74 -5.90 3.88 3.28
C THR A 74 -4.83 3.85 4.38
N HIS A 75 -4.80 4.85 5.26
CA HIS A 75 -3.84 4.98 6.37
C HIS A 75 -2.35 4.86 5.93
N GLY A 76 -2.04 5.26 4.69
CA GLY A 76 -0.68 5.27 4.14
C GLY A 76 -0.38 4.09 3.23
N CYS A 77 -1.39 3.31 2.87
CA CYS A 77 -1.32 2.38 1.75
C CYS A 77 -1.73 3.07 0.44
N ILE A 78 -1.37 2.46 -0.68
CA ILE A 78 -1.83 2.85 -2.01
C ILE A 78 -3.03 1.96 -2.37
N GLY A 79 -4.23 2.53 -2.35
CA GLY A 79 -5.47 1.84 -2.72
C GLY A 79 -5.71 1.87 -4.22
N MET A 80 -6.16 0.75 -4.80
CA MET A 80 -6.62 0.66 -6.20
C MET A 80 -7.78 -0.33 -6.32
N THR A 81 -8.37 -0.48 -7.52
CA THR A 81 -9.44 -1.47 -7.72
C THR A 81 -8.92 -2.89 -7.52
N ASN A 82 -9.80 -3.83 -7.14
CA ASN A 82 -9.47 -5.24 -7.04
C ASN A 82 -8.93 -5.83 -8.36
N GLU A 83 -9.46 -5.36 -9.49
CA GLU A 83 -9.00 -5.75 -10.83
C GLU A 83 -7.55 -5.27 -11.08
N ASN A 84 -7.25 -4.01 -10.79
CA ASN A 84 -5.91 -3.45 -11.03
C ASN A 84 -4.87 -4.08 -10.11
N ILE A 85 -5.17 -4.31 -8.83
CA ILE A 85 -4.21 -4.95 -7.93
C ILE A 85 -3.94 -6.40 -8.33
N GLN A 86 -4.94 -7.11 -8.87
CA GLN A 86 -4.74 -8.46 -9.39
C GLN A 86 -3.81 -8.47 -10.60
N LYS A 87 -4.03 -7.55 -11.55
CA LYS A 87 -3.15 -7.39 -12.73
C LYS A 87 -1.72 -7.07 -12.29
N LEU A 88 -1.55 -6.11 -11.38
CA LEU A 88 -0.24 -5.72 -10.86
C LEU A 88 0.44 -6.88 -10.12
N TYR A 89 -0.29 -7.57 -9.23
CA TYR A 89 0.22 -8.74 -8.51
C TYR A 89 0.77 -9.81 -9.45
N ASN A 90 0.06 -10.10 -10.54
CA ASN A 90 0.48 -11.07 -11.54
C ASN A 90 1.68 -10.58 -12.35
N LEU A 91 1.70 -9.30 -12.77
CA LEU A 91 2.79 -8.71 -13.54
C LEU A 91 4.13 -8.74 -12.78
N MET A 92 4.06 -8.57 -11.47
CA MET A 92 5.23 -8.54 -10.59
C MET A 92 5.76 -9.93 -10.24
N ARG A 93 5.05 -11.01 -10.60
CA ARG A 93 5.45 -12.36 -10.25
C ARG A 93 6.83 -12.67 -10.83
N GLY A 94 7.75 -13.09 -9.95
CA GLY A 94 9.13 -13.41 -10.32
C GLY A 94 10.04 -12.21 -10.61
N LYS A 95 9.58 -10.97 -10.38
CA LYS A 95 10.34 -9.75 -10.65
C LYS A 95 10.63 -8.99 -9.36
N GLN A 96 11.81 -8.37 -9.28
CA GLN A 96 12.05 -7.26 -8.37
C GLN A 96 11.39 -6.02 -8.97
N THR A 97 10.72 -5.23 -8.13
CA THR A 97 9.95 -4.08 -8.60
C THR A 97 10.16 -2.92 -7.66
N PHE A 98 10.47 -1.78 -8.27
CA PHE A 98 10.64 -0.50 -7.61
C PHE A 98 9.36 0.31 -7.73
N VAL A 99 9.02 1.01 -6.67
CA VAL A 99 7.88 1.93 -6.61
C VAL A 99 8.42 3.28 -6.16
N GLU A 100 8.24 4.30 -6.98
CA GLU A 100 8.55 5.67 -6.63
C GLU A 100 7.26 6.40 -6.29
N THR A 101 7.30 7.13 -5.18
CA THR A 101 6.21 8.01 -4.77
C THR A 101 6.70 9.44 -4.81
N ILE A 102 6.06 10.24 -5.64
CA ILE A 102 6.35 11.65 -5.87
C ILE A 102 5.21 12.50 -5.30
N THR A 103 5.53 13.74 -4.90
CA THR A 103 4.56 14.75 -4.44
C THR A 103 3.66 15.25 -5.56
#